data_AF-A0A1B6KP15-F1
#
_entry.id   AF-A0A1B6KP15-F1
#
_cell.length_a   1.000
_cell.length_b   1.000
_cell.length_c   1.000
_cell.angle_alpha   90.00
_cell.angle_beta   90.00
_cell.angle_gamma   90.00
#
_symmetry.space_group_name_H-M   'P 1'
#
loop_
_entity.id
_entity.type
_entity.pdbx_description
1 polymer ?
#
loop_
_entity_poly.entity_id
_entity_poly.type
_entity_poly.pdbx_seq_one_letter_code
_entity_poly.pdbx_strand_id
1 'polypeptide(L)'
;TAVSLGDWSRAVRYINNIFQNFDHWVVGYLDWNIALDEHGGPTGSSKVTLEASVIINATSGEFYKQPIFYALGHFSKFTQPGSKKDNITIKQDSLGVSEGNYKEMLAMNVSSTASPFPTRQPDPPSNTVLALATDNPDGSHTLIVYNP
;
A
#
# COMPACT_ATOMS: atom_id res chain seq x y z
N THR A 1 -14.19 -4.22 -22.01
CA THR A 1 -14.82 -3.59 -20.82
C THR A 1 -13.95 -2.42 -20.40
N ALA A 2 -14.46 -1.39 -19.74
CA ALA A 2 -13.61 -0.27 -19.28
C ALA A 2 -12.85 -0.64 -17.99
N VAL A 3 -11.79 0.08 -17.69
CA VAL A 3 -11.07 -0.03 -16.41
C VAL A 3 -12.00 0.36 -15.26
N SER A 4 -11.92 -0.37 -14.14
CA SER A 4 -12.66 0.02 -12.93
C SER A 4 -11.80 0.99 -12.10
N LEU A 5 -12.13 2.27 -12.26
CA LEU A 5 -11.49 3.37 -11.54
C LEU A 5 -11.77 3.29 -10.03
N GLY A 6 -10.75 3.51 -9.22
CA GLY A 6 -10.88 3.57 -7.76
C GLY A 6 -11.02 2.22 -7.05
N ASP A 7 -10.82 1.08 -7.73
CA ASP A 7 -10.96 -0.23 -7.09
C ASP A 7 -9.88 -0.50 -6.04
N TRP A 8 -10.29 -0.43 -4.78
CA TRP A 8 -9.45 -0.68 -3.62
C TRP A 8 -8.93 -2.11 -3.55
N SER A 9 -9.72 -3.10 -3.98
CA SER A 9 -9.32 -4.51 -3.91
C SER A 9 -8.04 -4.79 -4.70
N ARG A 10 -7.82 -4.02 -5.78
CA ARG A 10 -6.57 -4.05 -6.55
C ARG A 10 -5.38 -3.57 -5.73
N ALA A 11 -5.51 -2.45 -4.99
CA ALA A 11 -4.45 -1.98 -4.09
C ALA A 11 -4.14 -3.01 -3.00
N VAL A 12 -5.16 -3.61 -2.39
CA VAL A 12 -5.00 -4.66 -1.37
C VAL A 12 -4.19 -5.84 -1.93
N ARG A 13 -4.47 -6.28 -3.16
CA ARG A 13 -3.69 -7.34 -3.83
C ARG A 13 -2.22 -6.96 -3.99
N TYR A 14 -1.92 -5.73 -4.41
CA TYR A 14 -0.54 -5.25 -4.54
C TYR A 14 0.17 -5.17 -3.19
N ILE A 15 -0.47 -4.62 -2.17
CA ILE A 15 0.08 -4.51 -0.81
C ILE A 15 0.47 -5.89 -0.28
N ASN A 16 -0.46 -6.85 -0.31
CA ASN A 16 -0.21 -8.21 0.15
C ASN A 16 0.91 -8.89 -0.65
N ASN A 17 0.93 -8.69 -1.97
CA ASN A 17 1.96 -9.28 -2.82
C ASN A 17 3.35 -8.70 -2.51
N ILE A 18 3.47 -7.39 -2.31
CA ILE A 18 4.76 -6.75 -1.98
C ILE A 18 5.28 -7.24 -0.62
N PHE A 19 4.43 -7.28 0.42
CA PHE A 19 4.82 -7.85 1.72
C PHE A 19 5.30 -9.29 1.56
N GLN A 20 4.53 -10.14 0.87
CA GLN A 20 4.91 -11.52 0.64
C GLN A 20 6.25 -11.63 -0.10
N ASN A 21 6.49 -10.81 -1.13
CA ASN A 21 7.76 -10.83 -1.86
C ASN A 21 8.94 -10.48 -0.94
N PHE A 22 8.83 -9.42 -0.14
CA PHE A 22 9.89 -9.00 0.79
C PHE A 22 10.06 -9.96 1.98
N ASP A 23 9.05 -10.75 2.33
CA ASP A 23 9.19 -11.89 3.26
C ASP A 23 9.93 -13.08 2.67
N HIS A 24 10.02 -13.17 1.34
CA HIS A 24 10.68 -14.27 0.62
C HIS A 24 11.90 -13.79 -0.16
N TRP A 25 12.69 -12.88 0.43
CA TRP A 25 14.02 -12.48 -0.03
C TRP A 25 14.07 -11.75 -1.38
N VAL A 26 12.93 -11.29 -1.90
CA VAL A 26 12.89 -10.44 -3.08
C VAL A 26 13.42 -9.05 -2.72
N VAL A 27 14.29 -8.51 -3.56
CA VAL A 27 15.01 -7.24 -3.30
C VAL A 27 14.42 -6.02 -4.03
N GLY A 28 13.35 -6.22 -4.80
CA GLY A 28 12.70 -5.16 -5.56
C GLY A 28 11.38 -5.61 -6.16
N TYR A 29 10.49 -4.66 -6.41
CA TYR A 29 9.17 -4.90 -7.00
C TYR A 29 8.98 -3.96 -8.19
N LEU A 30 8.51 -4.50 -9.32
CA LEU A 30 8.26 -3.72 -10.53
C LEU A 30 6.83 -3.97 -11.01
N ASP A 31 6.06 -2.90 -11.14
CA ASP A 31 4.73 -2.94 -11.76
C ASP A 31 4.86 -3.05 -13.28
N TRP A 32 3.79 -3.51 -13.94
CA TRP A 32 3.82 -3.84 -15.36
C TRP A 32 3.73 -2.61 -16.26
N ASN A 33 2.52 -2.04 -16.40
CA ASN A 33 2.30 -0.81 -17.15
C ASN A 33 2.22 0.37 -16.17
N ILE A 34 3.04 1.39 -16.39
CA ILE A 34 2.98 2.61 -15.57
C ILE A 34 1.67 3.36 -15.82
N ALA A 35 1.23 3.42 -17.08
CA ALA A 35 -0.02 4.06 -17.46
C ALA A 35 -0.71 3.34 -18.62
N LEU A 36 -2.05 3.39 -18.62
CA LEU A 36 -2.92 2.90 -19.70
C LEU A 36 -4.07 3.89 -19.93
N ASP A 37 -4.81 3.74 -21.03
CA ASP A 37 -6.04 4.49 -21.25
C ASP A 37 -7.23 3.98 -20.40
N GLU A 38 -8.37 4.66 -20.48
CA GLU A 38 -9.62 4.31 -19.77
C GLU A 38 -10.19 2.93 -20.13
N HIS A 39 -9.68 2.31 -21.20
CA HIS A 39 -10.05 0.97 -21.65
C HIS A 39 -8.98 -0.08 -21.33
N GLY A 40 -7.91 0.30 -20.62
CA GLY A 40 -6.85 -0.60 -20.21
C GLY A 40 -5.91 -0.98 -21.36
N GLY A 41 -5.77 -0.10 -22.35
CA GLY A 41 -4.94 -0.28 -23.54
C GLY A 41 -3.98 0.89 -23.79
N PRO A 42 -3.38 0.93 -25.00
CA PRO A 42 -3.55 0.00 -26.11
C PRO A 42 -2.94 -1.39 -25.84
N THR A 43 -3.57 -2.45 -26.33
CA THR A 43 -3.03 -3.82 -26.27
C THR A 43 -3.15 -4.51 -27.64
N GLY A 44 -2.37 -5.57 -27.87
CA GLY A 44 -2.46 -6.37 -29.10
C GLY A 44 -3.76 -7.17 -29.25
N SER A 45 -4.64 -7.19 -28.24
CA SER A 45 -5.89 -7.96 -28.23
C SER A 45 -7.05 -7.08 -27.73
N SER A 46 -8.04 -6.86 -28.59
CA SER A 46 -9.24 -6.06 -28.24
C SER A 46 -10.16 -6.71 -27.19
N LYS A 47 -9.85 -7.93 -26.72
CA LYS A 47 -10.66 -8.68 -25.75
C LYS A 47 -10.13 -8.57 -24.31
N VAL A 48 -8.96 -7.97 -24.10
CA VAL A 48 -8.32 -7.89 -22.78
C VAL A 48 -8.27 -6.44 -22.31
N THR A 49 -8.78 -6.22 -21.11
CA THR A 49 -8.64 -4.96 -20.37
C THR A 49 -7.55 -5.15 -19.34
N LEU A 50 -6.45 -4.41 -19.47
CA LEU A 50 -5.38 -4.41 -18.48
C LEU A 50 -5.60 -3.29 -17.46
N GLU A 51 -4.83 -3.33 -16.39
CA GLU A 51 -4.84 -2.33 -15.33
C GLU A 51 -3.46 -1.69 -15.23
N ALA A 52 -3.44 -0.46 -14.73
CA ALA A 52 -2.23 0.29 -14.44
C ALA A 52 -2.44 1.15 -13.20
N SER A 53 -1.34 1.57 -12.57
CA SER A 53 -1.39 2.51 -11.45
C SER A 53 -1.89 3.90 -11.85
N VAL A 54 -1.72 4.29 -13.12
CA VAL A 54 -2.24 5.54 -13.68
C VAL A 54 -3.12 5.24 -14.89
N ILE A 55 -4.30 5.86 -14.93
CA ILE A 55 -5.20 5.80 -16.09
C ILE A 55 -5.27 7.18 -16.73
N ILE A 56 -5.06 7.26 -18.04
CA ILE A 56 -5.02 8.51 -18.80
C ILE A 56 -6.34 8.67 -19.54
N ASN A 57 -7.03 9.79 -19.30
CA ASN A 57 -8.12 10.25 -20.14
C ASN A 57 -7.58 11.32 -21.10
N ALA A 58 -7.23 10.87 -22.31
CA ALA A 58 -6.68 11.75 -23.33
C ALA A 58 -7.70 12.74 -23.90
N THR A 59 -9.01 12.46 -23.75
CA THR A 59 -10.09 13.33 -24.26
C THR A 59 -10.24 14.58 -23.40
N SER A 60 -10.20 14.44 -22.07
CA SER A 60 -10.24 15.57 -21.13
C SER A 60 -8.85 16.13 -20.78
N GLY A 61 -7.77 15.44 -21.17
CA GLY A 61 -6.40 15.86 -20.89
C GLY A 61 -6.00 15.68 -19.43
N GLU A 62 -6.60 14.70 -18.74
CA GLU A 62 -6.37 14.41 -17.33
C GLU A 62 -5.91 12.97 -17.10
N PHE A 63 -5.55 12.66 -15.86
CA PHE A 63 -5.21 11.30 -15.47
C PHE A 63 -5.68 10.99 -14.05
N TYR A 64 -5.97 9.72 -13.81
CA TYR A 64 -6.44 9.20 -12.54
C TYR A 64 -5.34 8.37 -11.90
N LYS A 65 -4.93 8.75 -10.69
CA LYS A 65 -4.06 7.92 -9.85
C LYS A 65 -4.93 6.87 -9.17
N GLN A 66 -4.81 5.62 -9.61
CA GLN A 66 -5.56 4.50 -9.04
C GLN A 66 -5.07 4.20 -7.61
N PRO A 67 -5.85 3.49 -6.78
CA PRO A 67 -5.39 3.03 -5.46
C PRO A 67 -4.04 2.29 -5.49
N ILE A 68 -3.75 1.55 -6.57
CA ILE A 68 -2.46 0.87 -6.81
C ILE A 68 -1.29 1.87 -6.77
N PHE A 69 -1.44 3.08 -7.31
CA PHE A 69 -0.41 4.12 -7.29
C PHE A 69 0.02 4.46 -5.87
N TYR A 70 -0.95 4.61 -4.97
CA TYR A 70 -0.68 4.94 -3.58
C TYR A 70 -0.12 3.73 -2.81
N ALA A 71 -0.62 2.53 -3.09
CA ALA A 71 -0.06 1.29 -2.54
C ALA A 71 1.43 1.14 -2.89
N LEU A 72 1.80 1.25 -4.17
CA LEU A 72 3.20 1.25 -4.62
C LEU A 72 3.99 2.41 -4.02
N GLY A 73 3.34 3.58 -3.85
CA GLY A 73 3.92 4.76 -3.23
C GLY A 73 4.36 4.54 -1.77
N HIS A 74 3.62 3.77 -0.98
CA HIS A 74 4.00 3.46 0.40
C HIS A 74 5.34 2.73 0.47
N PHE A 75 5.64 1.84 -0.48
CA PHE A 75 6.92 1.13 -0.47
C PHE A 75 8.01 1.95 -1.16
N SER A 76 7.75 2.46 -2.36
CA SER A 76 8.76 3.13 -3.18
C SER A 76 9.23 4.47 -2.62
N LYS A 77 8.37 5.21 -1.89
CA LYS A 77 8.73 6.51 -1.31
C LYS A 77 9.58 6.38 -0.05
N PHE A 78 9.38 5.33 0.73
CA PHE A 78 9.96 5.21 2.08
C PHE A 78 11.06 4.13 2.16
N THR A 79 11.10 3.17 1.24
CA THR A 79 12.20 2.19 1.12
C THR A 79 13.11 2.57 -0.04
N GLN A 80 14.21 3.26 0.26
CA GLN A 80 15.17 3.73 -0.75
C GLN A 80 16.02 2.57 -1.30
N PRO A 81 16.62 2.71 -2.50
CA PRO A 81 17.60 1.75 -2.98
C PRO A 81 18.74 1.56 -1.98
N GLY A 82 19.00 0.32 -1.57
CA GLY A 82 20.01 -0.01 -0.55
C GLY A 82 19.47 -0.17 0.87
N SER A 83 18.18 0.09 1.10
CA SER A 83 17.53 -0.22 2.37
C SER A 83 17.63 -1.71 2.70
N LYS A 84 17.86 -2.00 3.98
CA LYS A 84 17.96 -3.37 4.50
C LYS A 84 16.72 -3.68 5.32
N LYS A 85 16.09 -4.83 5.04
CA LYS A 85 14.94 -5.29 5.80
C LYS A 85 15.39 -5.85 7.15
N ASP A 86 14.68 -5.45 8.19
CA ASP A 86 14.87 -5.97 9.54
C ASP A 86 13.85 -7.04 9.89
N ASN A 87 14.25 -7.97 10.76
CA ASN A 87 13.32 -8.92 11.35
C ASN A 87 12.50 -8.21 12.43
N ILE A 88 11.18 -8.26 12.28
CA ILE A 88 10.24 -7.67 13.23
C ILE A 88 9.47 -8.72 13.99
N THR A 89 9.15 -8.43 15.25
CA THR A 89 8.20 -9.21 16.05
C THR A 89 7.02 -8.31 16.37
N ILE A 90 5.83 -8.67 15.89
CA ILE A 90 4.60 -7.95 16.18
C ILE A 90 3.99 -8.55 17.44
N LYS A 91 3.85 -7.74 18.50
CA LYS A 91 3.08 -8.09 19.69
C LYS A 91 1.73 -7.39 19.61
N GLN A 92 0.67 -8.17 19.41
CA GLN A 92 -0.68 -7.64 19.46
C GLN A 92 -1.19 -7.78 20.89
N ASP A 93 -1.15 -6.69 21.65
CA ASP A 93 -1.83 -6.66 22.95
C ASP A 93 -3.33 -6.53 22.70
N SER A 94 -4.07 -7.55 23.14
CA SER A 94 -5.49 -7.38 23.42
C SER A 94 -5.58 -6.36 24.55
N LEU A 95 -5.98 -5.12 24.26
CA LEU A 95 -6.32 -4.15 25.29
C LEU A 95 -7.51 -4.70 26.11
N GLY A 96 -7.21 -5.56 27.08
CA GLY A 96 -8.08 -5.80 28.21
C GLY A 96 -8.10 -4.51 29.02
N VAL A 97 -9.28 -3.90 29.14
CA VAL A 97 -9.48 -2.83 30.12
C VAL A 97 -9.23 -3.44 31.49
N SER A 98 -8.04 -3.22 32.06
CA SER A 98 -7.82 -3.33 33.48
C SER A 98 -7.09 -2.07 33.95
N GLU A 99 -7.63 -1.47 35.01
CA GLU A 99 -7.09 -0.25 35.62
C GLU A 99 -5.68 -0.53 36.16
N GLY A 100 -4.66 0.09 35.56
CA GLY A 100 -3.30 0.03 36.10
C GLY A 100 -2.24 0.68 35.22
N ASN A 101 -1.84 1.90 35.59
CA ASN A 101 -0.58 2.58 35.28
C ASN A 101 0.18 2.16 34.00
N TYR A 102 -0.09 2.83 32.88
CA TYR A 102 0.68 2.72 31.65
C TYR A 102 1.68 3.88 31.54
N LYS A 103 2.96 3.61 31.84
CA LYS A 103 4.09 4.29 31.21
C LYS A 103 4.72 3.29 30.26
N GLU A 104 4.94 3.73 29.03
CA GLU A 104 5.53 2.97 27.89
C GLU A 104 4.54 2.14 27.07
N MET A 105 3.62 2.84 26.40
CA MET A 105 3.14 2.42 25.09
C MET A 105 3.48 3.55 24.12
N LEU A 106 4.19 3.24 23.03
CA LEU A 106 4.19 4.11 21.84
C LEU A 106 2.77 4.09 21.27
N ALA A 107 1.89 4.88 21.88
CA ALA A 107 0.59 5.18 21.34
C ALA A 107 0.83 5.97 20.05
N MET A 108 0.57 5.37 18.89
CA MET A 108 0.31 6.14 17.69
C MET A 108 -0.94 6.97 17.98
N ASN A 109 -0.74 8.23 18.40
CA ASN A 109 -1.81 9.19 18.54
C ASN A 109 -2.24 9.59 17.13
N VAL A 110 -3.12 8.79 16.53
CA VAL A 110 -3.64 9.03 15.18
C VAL A 110 -4.65 10.17 15.28
N SER A 111 -4.18 11.42 15.26
CA SER A 111 -5.07 12.53 14.91
C SER A 111 -5.33 12.43 13.41
N SER A 112 -6.43 11.78 13.01
CA SER A 112 -6.84 11.75 11.62
C SER A 112 -7.41 13.12 11.24
N THR A 113 -6.67 13.87 10.44
CA THR A 113 -7.31 14.86 9.56
C THR A 113 -8.08 14.08 8.51
N ALA A 114 -9.39 14.34 8.36
CA ALA A 114 -10.20 13.67 7.35
C ALA A 114 -9.53 13.79 5.97
N SER A 115 -9.30 12.66 5.31
CA SER A 115 -8.80 12.65 3.94
C SER A 115 -9.82 13.37 3.04
N PRO A 116 -9.39 14.29 2.16
CA PRO A 116 -10.29 14.93 1.20
C PRO A 116 -10.77 13.96 0.10
N PHE A 117 -10.27 12.73 0.08
CA PHE A 117 -10.67 11.68 -0.87
C PHE A 117 -11.62 10.68 -0.20
N PRO A 118 -12.53 10.05 -0.95
CA PRO A 118 -13.42 9.02 -0.41
C PRO A 118 -12.60 7.89 0.21
N THR A 119 -12.55 7.85 1.54
CA THR A 119 -11.91 6.77 2.29
C THR A 119 -12.91 5.65 2.51
N ARG A 120 -12.49 4.44 2.15
CA ARG A 120 -13.20 3.23 2.49
C ARG A 120 -13.33 3.11 4.01
N GLN A 121 -14.47 2.56 4.46
CA GLN A 121 -14.65 2.17 5.86
C GLN A 121 -13.56 1.16 6.25
N PRO A 122 -12.96 1.26 7.45
CA PRO A 122 -11.99 0.27 7.93
C PRO A 122 -12.58 -1.13 7.85
N ASP A 123 -11.79 -2.12 7.43
CA ASP A 123 -12.18 -3.52 7.59
C ASP A 123 -12.33 -3.86 9.08
N PRO A 124 -13.15 -4.87 9.43
CA PRO A 124 -13.14 -5.44 10.76
C PRO A 124 -11.69 -5.80 11.15
N PRO A 125 -11.29 -5.62 12.42
CA PRO A 125 -9.91 -5.86 12.81
C PRO A 125 -9.48 -7.28 12.44
N SER A 126 -8.52 -7.38 11.51
CA SER A 126 -7.86 -8.63 11.18
C SER A 126 -6.93 -9.05 12.32
N ASN A 127 -6.83 -10.35 12.56
CA ASN A 127 -5.85 -10.92 13.50
C ASN A 127 -4.42 -10.93 12.93
N THR A 128 -4.22 -10.44 11.70
CA THR A 128 -2.92 -10.46 11.01
C THR A 128 -2.58 -9.05 10.55
N VAL A 129 -1.83 -8.32 11.37
CA VAL A 129 -1.17 -7.08 10.96
C VAL A 129 0.07 -7.46 10.14
N LEU A 130 0.21 -6.88 8.94
CA LEU A 130 1.44 -6.98 8.15
C LEU A 130 2.31 -5.77 8.44
N ALA A 131 3.62 -5.98 8.56
CA ALA A 131 4.56 -4.88 8.70
C ALA A 131 5.90 -5.15 8.03
N LEU A 132 6.55 -4.06 7.62
CA LEU A 132 7.89 -4.04 7.04
C LEU A 132 8.68 -2.95 7.76
N ALA A 133 9.80 -3.33 8.36
CA ALA A 133 10.78 -2.39 8.89
C ALA A 133 12.06 -2.42 8.05
N THR A 134 12.62 -1.24 7.79
CA THR A 134 13.89 -1.12 7.07
C THR A 134 14.80 -0.04 7.64
N ASP A 135 16.10 -0.35 7.68
CA ASP A 135 17.19 0.61 7.81
C ASP A 135 17.53 1.19 6.43
N ASN A 136 17.44 2.51 6.28
CA ASN A 136 17.72 3.21 5.03
C ASN A 136 19.19 3.70 4.96
N PRO A 137 19.78 3.86 3.76
CA PRO A 137 21.18 4.29 3.61
C PRO A 137 21.49 5.70 4.15
N ASP A 138 20.48 6.56 4.24
CA ASP A 138 20.59 7.91 4.79
C ASP A 138 20.55 7.96 6.33
N GLY A 139 20.49 6.80 6.98
CA GLY A 139 20.36 6.66 8.43
C GLY A 139 18.94 6.82 8.96
N SER A 140 17.93 7.00 8.09
CA SER A 140 16.53 6.96 8.50
C SER A 140 16.03 5.52 8.66
N HIS A 141 14.95 5.36 9.42
CA HIS A 141 14.25 4.09 9.58
C HIS A 141 12.83 4.22 9.04
N THR A 142 12.33 3.17 8.39
CA THR A 142 10.96 3.12 7.87
C THR A 142 10.20 1.96 8.49
N LEU A 143 8.97 2.22 8.90
CA LEU A 143 7.99 1.21 9.30
C LEU A 143 6.72 1.39 8.48
N ILE A 144 6.40 0.39 7.65
CA ILE A 144 5.13 0.31 6.92
C ILE A 144 4.26 -0.71 7.63
N VAL A 145 3.06 -0.30 8.06
CA VAL A 145 2.09 -1.16 8.74
C VAL A 145 0.81 -1.22 7.91
N TYR A 146 0.27 -2.41 7.74
CA TYR A 146 -0.99 -2.63 7.05
C TYR A 146 -1.90 -3.54 7.88
N ASN A 147 -3.09 -3.04 8.19
CA ASN A 147 -4.16 -3.78 8.83
C ASN A 147 -5.22 -4.11 7.75
N PRO A 148 -5.22 -5.34 7.22
CA PRO A 148 -6.14 -5.77 6.17
C PRO A 148 -7.58 -5.88 6.63
#